data_AF-A0A2H9P6V0-F1
#
_entry.id   AF-A0A2H9P6V0-F1
#
_cell.length_a   1.000
_cell.length_b   1.000
_cell.length_c   1.000
_cell.angle_alpha   90.00
_cell.angle_beta   90.00
_cell.angle_gamma   90.00
#
_symmetry.space_group_name_H-M   'P 1'
#
loop_
_entity.id
_entity.type
_entity.pdbx_description
1 polymer ?
#
loop_
_entity_poly.entity_id
_entity_poly.type
_entity_poly.pdbx_seq_one_letter_code
_entity_poly.pdbx_strand_id
1 'polypeptide(L)' 'SKLATDSSVKNSALSVQKGAGFGYYFKASTQSAAGAVDAVQLALSDDEAVLLRVLLARALEKIYKW' A
#
# COMPACT_ATOMS: atom_id res chain seq x y z
N SER A 1 -7.17 26.24 14.14
CA SER A 1 -7.10 24.92 13.51
C SER A 1 -7.33 25.09 12.02
N LYS A 2 -6.27 25.23 11.21
CA LYS A 2 -6.39 25.30 9.75
C LYS A 2 -6.25 23.87 9.23
N LEU A 3 -7.34 23.30 8.73
CA LEU A 3 -7.28 22.13 7.86
C LEU A 3 -6.44 22.54 6.65
N ALA A 4 -5.25 21.95 6.50
CA ALA A 4 -4.41 22.10 5.33
C ALA A 4 -5.04 21.31 4.17
N THR A 5 -6.02 21.91 3.51
CA THR A 5 -6.77 21.32 2.39
C THR A 5 -6.01 21.36 1.06
N ASP A 6 -4.69 21.58 1.09
CA ASP A 6 -3.84 21.59 -0.11
C ASP A 6 -2.52 20.88 0.17
N SER A 7 -2.60 19.57 0.37
CA SER A 7 -1.44 18.69 0.11
C SER A 7 -1.70 17.95 -1.18
N SER A 8 -1.68 18.68 -2.31
CA SER A 8 -1.66 18.07 -3.63
C SER A 8 -0.60 16.96 -3.65
N VAL A 9 -1.04 15.71 -3.73
CA VAL A 9 -0.15 14.54 -3.70
C VAL A 9 0.59 14.53 -5.03
N LYS A 10 1.91 14.77 -4.97
CA LYS A 10 2.79 14.76 -6.12
C LYS A 10 3.10 13.33 -6.57
N ASN A 11 3.26 12.42 -5.62
CA ASN A 11 3.60 11.04 -5.91
C ASN A 11 3.03 10.12 -4.83
N SER A 12 2.59 8.93 -5.25
CA SER A 12 2.20 7.84 -4.37
C SER A 12 2.92 6.57 -4.83
N ALA A 13 3.56 5.89 -3.90
CA ALA A 13 4.25 4.63 -4.15
C ALA A 13 3.76 3.56 -3.18
N LEU A 14 3.55 2.35 -3.72
CA LEU A 14 3.28 1.14 -2.95
C LEU A 14 4.41 0.16 -3.24
N SER A 15 5.06 -0.34 -2.18
CA SER A 15 6.07 -1.39 -2.31
C SER A 15 5.76 -2.56 -1.39
N VAL A 16 6.09 -3.75 -1.88
CA VAL A 16 5.96 -5.01 -1.17
C VAL A 16 7.32 -5.67 -1.13
N GLN A 17 7.81 -5.97 0.06
CA GLN A 17 9.12 -6.57 0.27
C GLN A 17 9.00 -7.80 1.17
N LYS A 18 9.72 -8.87 0.84
CA LYS A 18 9.77 -10.06 1.72
C LYS A 18 10.63 -9.73 2.94
N GLY A 19 10.13 -10.01 4.13
CA GLY A 19 10.88 -9.85 5.38
C GLY A 19 12.00 -10.89 5.47
N ALA A 20 13.10 -10.55 6.14
CA ALA A 20 14.26 -11.43 6.29
C ALA A 20 14.00 -12.67 7.19
N GLY A 21 12.89 -12.70 7.92
CA GLY A 21 12.50 -13.81 8.80
C GLY A 21 11.23 -14.49 8.33
N PHE A 22 10.08 -13.82 8.52
CA PHE A 22 8.75 -14.35 8.19
C PHE A 22 7.86 -13.22 7.65
N GLY A 23 7.06 -13.53 6.63
CA GLY A 23 6.09 -12.60 6.06
C GLY A 23 6.64 -11.50 5.13
N TYR A 24 5.85 -10.43 5.01
CA TYR A 24 6.02 -9.34 4.05
C TYR A 24 5.82 -7.98 4.70
N TYR A 25 6.48 -6.97 4.16
CA TYR A 25 6.24 -5.58 4.49
C TYR A 25 5.57 -4.87 3.32
N PHE A 26 4.39 -4.31 3.59
CA PHE A 26 3.71 -3.41 2.70
C PHE A 26 4.01 -1.99 3.14
N LYS A 27 4.61 -1.19 2.25
CA LYS A 27 4.85 0.23 2.50
C LYS A 27 4.08 1.04 1.48
N ALA A 28 3.17 1.87 1.96
CA ALA A 28 2.53 2.91 1.18
C ALA A 28 3.14 4.25 1.57
N SER A 29 3.60 5.02 0.61
CA SER A 29 4.14 6.36 0.85
C SER A 29 3.53 7.37 -0.11
N THR A 30 3.19 8.54 0.41
CA THR A 30 2.74 9.69 -0.37
C THR A 30 3.74 10.83 -0.19
N GLN A 31 4.01 11.54 -1.28
CA GLN A 31 4.81 12.75 -1.28
C GLN A 31 3.91 13.92 -1.66
N SER A 32 3.85 14.94 -0.81
CA SER A 32 3.14 16.17 -1.11
C SER A 32 3.93 17.05 -2.10
N ALA A 33 3.25 17.96 -2.78
CA ALA A 33 3.89 18.95 -3.65
C ALA A 33 4.90 19.84 -2.91
N ALA A 34 4.71 20.04 -1.60
CA ALA A 34 5.63 20.75 -0.72
C ALA A 34 6.87 19.93 -0.31
N GLY A 35 6.98 18.68 -0.77
CA GLY A 35 8.12 17.79 -0.53
C GLY A 35 8.05 16.97 0.75
N ALA A 36 7.00 17.11 1.56
CA ALA A 36 6.79 16.26 2.73
C ALA A 36 6.46 14.83 2.28
N VAL A 37 7.03 13.84 2.97
CA VAL A 37 6.77 12.42 2.71
C VAL A 37 6.07 11.83 3.91
N ASP A 38 4.89 11.26 3.68
CA ASP A 38 4.18 10.45 4.64
C ASP A 38 4.28 8.98 4.21
N ALA A 39 4.48 8.07 5.17
CA ALA A 39 4.63 6.67 4.88
C ALA A 39 4.04 5.80 6.00
N VAL A 40 3.19 4.87 5.59
CA VAL A 40 2.61 3.85 6.45
C VAL A 40 3.20 2.51 6.06
N GLN A 41 3.70 1.77 7.04
CA GLN A 41 4.22 0.43 6.87
C GLN A 41 3.39 -0.57 7.66
N LEU A 42 3.01 -1.66 7.00
CA LEU A 42 2.25 -2.75 7.60
C LEU A 42 3.03 -4.05 7.42
N ALA A 43 3.22 -4.78 8.52
CA ALA A 43 3.76 -6.11 8.49
C ALA A 43 2.61 -7.10 8.26
N LEU A 44 2.81 -8.04 7.35
CA LEU A 44 1.89 -9.15 7.07
C LEU A 44 2.63 -10.45 7.30
N SER A 45 1.97 -11.39 7.97
CA SER A 45 2.43 -12.78 8.02
C SER A 45 2.31 -13.46 6.65
N ASP A 46 2.94 -14.62 6.49
CA ASP A 46 2.85 -15.40 5.25
C ASP A 46 1.40 -15.87 4.98
N ASP A 47 0.65 -16.25 6.02
CA ASP A 47 -0.75 -16.68 5.89
C ASP A 47 -1.66 -15.51 5.45
N GLU A 48 -1.49 -14.33 6.04
CA GLU A 48 -2.22 -13.13 5.63
C GLU A 48 -1.90 -12.73 4.19
N ALA A 49 -0.63 -12.88 3.77
CA ALA A 49 -0.23 -12.61 2.39
C ALA A 49 -0.87 -13.59 1.39
N VAL A 50 -0.98 -14.87 1.75
CA VAL A 50 -1.70 -15.88 0.94
C VAL A 50 -3.18 -15.51 0.82
N LEU A 51 -3.81 -15.15 1.93
CA LEU A 51 -5.21 -14.72 1.94
C LEU A 51 -5.41 -13.47 1.07
N LEU A 52 -4.53 -12.47 1.18
CA LEU A 52 -4.57 -11.25 0.37
C LEU A 52 -4.46 -11.57 -1.13
N ARG A 53 -3.55 -12.49 -1.51
CA ARG A 53 -3.39 -12.93 -2.90
C ARG A 53 -4.67 -13.55 -3.46
N VAL A 54 -5.33 -14.44 -2.70
CA VAL A 54 -6.58 -15.09 -3.13
C VAL A 54 -7.69 -14.05 -3.32
N LEU A 55 -7.81 -13.08 -2.40
CA LEU A 55 -8.81 -12.02 -2.49
C LEU A 55 -8.56 -11.11 -3.70
N LEU A 56 -7.30 -10.71 -3.93
CA LEU A 56 -6.94 -9.87 -5.07
C LEU A 56 -7.16 -10.60 -6.40
N ALA A 57 -6.85 -11.89 -6.50
CA ALA A 57 -7.12 -12.68 -7.70
C ALA A 57 -8.63 -12.71 -8.03
N ARG A 58 -9.48 -12.97 -7.03
CA ARG A 58 -10.94 -12.93 -7.21
C ARG A 58 -11.46 -11.53 -7.54
N ALA A 59 -10.86 -10.49 -6.95
CA ALA A 59 -11.21 -9.12 -7.26
C ALA A 59 -10.85 -8.77 -8.71
N LEU A 60 -9.71 -9.23 -9.22
CA LEU A 60 -9.30 -9.05 -10.62
C LEU A 60 -10.28 -9.71 -11.58
N GLU A 61 -10.68 -10.96 -11.35
CA GLU A 61 -11.71 -11.65 -12.15
C GLU A 61 -12.99 -10.80 -12.25
N LYS A 62 -13.45 -10.25 -11.12
CA LYS A 62 -14.66 -9.42 -11.06
C LYS A 62 -14.50 -8.05 -11.75
N ILE A 63 -13.35 -7.41 -11.62
CA ILE A 63 -13.07 -6.09 -12.21
C ILE A 63 -12.95 -6.19 -13.73
N TYR A 64 -12.21 -7.18 -14.21
CA TYR A 64 -11.94 -7.35 -15.64
C TYR A 64 -13.05 -8.10 -16.39
N LYS A 65 -14.07 -8.60 -15.68
CA LYS A 65 -15.19 -9.39 -16.23
C LYS A 65 -14.71 -10.50 -17.18
N TRP A 66 -13.63 -11.18 -16.79
CA TRP A 66 -13.14 -12.33 -17.55
C TRP A 66 -13.93 -13.59 -17.21
#